data_AF-A0A7K1NPF0-F1
#
_entry.id   AF-A0A7K1NPF0-F1
#
_cell.length_a   1.000
_cell.length_b   1.000
_cell.length_c   1.000
_cell.angle_alpha   90.00
_cell.angle_beta   90.00
_cell.angle_gamma   90.00
#
_symmetry.space_group_name_H-M   'P 1'
#
loop_
_entity.id
_entity.type
_entity.pdbx_description
1 polymer ?
#
loop_
_entity_poly.entity_id
_entity_poly.type
_entity_poly.pdbx_seq_one_letter_code
_entity_poly.pdbx_strand_id
1 'polypeptide(L)'
;MASARRNEGQPGRGTSDGLRRRQLLNFGTLITAFTGVSVLGASGAAAATGNNNNTYVPLAEKGAPSGVATLDLESKVPALQLPDLSTKYATLDPQGRQPVRKGELFINVKDYGAVGDGIADDSPGLQAALNAASAGCTVFFPPGTYRLVSTLSSAVPQVRLVGTGIIRAATAEMTMLTLTGSGTRASVHLDGADKAAVGMRISSPACEVVDGRLENFRSVTGGAIAVRVETDGGVLIERNVIANVTAVGDQVPGNSVGAARAVLVTSQSAASGSTVVRHNRISNILGEEGDAIQILFGLSPFLTARAMVSGNLIETVSRRAIKVQGADCSVTDNTYKHLGPAPSGTAAALIDVIHSDRVLVAGNVLDAAYFTGIQAVGQPLKSAGVQIIDNVVRSGTTKPGIYLENVVHSQVQGNTVEGGSTAVCMTGSSDMNIISNILKGIEPAGNGMRILSSCSRMVIAGNVANGVARIWMIQNDSPGAHVRDNVNAATSGTGGCVRATLTSKGSVYRGNASLNGGAGVYAEAYDDMVVSMNRGSSGTGSGDVFWTTAIPSTEQPGMTHNRGDVAYNRTPTAGGTVGWICVAAGKPGIWKSLGTVAG
;
A
#
# COMPACT_ATOMS: atom_id res chain seq x y z
N MET A 1 -7.02 45.46 -15.66
CA MET A 1 -7.49 45.39 -17.06
C MET A 1 -8.52 44.26 -17.10
N ALA A 2 -9.84 44.45 -17.24
CA ALA A 2 -10.64 45.59 -17.71
C ALA A 2 -10.55 45.90 -19.21
N SER A 3 -11.74 46.03 -19.84
CA SER A 3 -12.03 46.46 -21.22
C SER A 3 -11.67 45.44 -22.35
N ALA A 4 -12.34 45.41 -23.51
CA ALA A 4 -13.69 45.93 -23.82
C ALA A 4 -14.27 45.39 -25.15
N ARG A 5 -15.61 45.32 -25.14
CA ARG A 5 -16.62 45.51 -26.21
C ARG A 5 -16.18 46.16 -27.53
N ARG A 6 -16.88 45.77 -28.61
CA ARG A 6 -17.79 46.60 -29.46
C ARG A 6 -18.82 45.62 -30.10
N ASN A 7 -20.14 45.87 -30.10
CA ASN A 7 -20.95 46.81 -30.91
C ASN A 7 -20.98 46.39 -32.40
N GLU A 8 -22.10 46.38 -33.16
CA GLU A 8 -23.53 46.78 -33.00
C GLU A 8 -24.41 45.97 -34.03
N GLY A 9 -25.75 45.99 -34.07
CA GLY A 9 -26.75 46.63 -33.20
C GLY A 9 -28.19 46.74 -33.78
N GLN A 10 -29.02 45.69 -33.69
CA GLN A 10 -30.48 45.65 -34.05
C GLN A 10 -30.84 45.88 -35.55
N PRO A 11 -32.13 45.75 -35.99
CA PRO A 11 -33.35 45.21 -35.36
C PRO A 11 -33.87 43.92 -36.06
N GLY A 12 -35.06 43.41 -35.72
CA GLY A 12 -35.57 42.13 -36.23
C GLY A 12 -37.04 42.09 -36.68
N ARG A 13 -37.39 41.07 -37.48
CA ARG A 13 -38.75 40.60 -37.80
C ARG A 13 -38.67 39.24 -38.52
N GLY A 14 -39.70 38.39 -38.37
CA GLY A 14 -40.01 37.33 -39.34
C GLY A 14 -39.93 35.87 -38.89
N THR A 15 -41.11 35.24 -38.80
CA THR A 15 -41.45 33.85 -39.20
C THR A 15 -40.66 32.64 -38.67
N SER A 16 -41.42 31.65 -38.19
CA SER A 16 -40.98 30.33 -37.75
C SER A 16 -41.05 29.26 -38.86
N ASP A 17 -39.99 28.48 -39.02
CA ASP A 17 -40.01 27.05 -39.39
C ASP A 17 -38.60 26.46 -39.23
N GLY A 18 -38.37 25.21 -38.83
CA GLY A 18 -39.30 24.19 -38.32
C GLY A 18 -38.53 22.87 -38.08
N LEU A 19 -38.79 22.16 -36.98
CA LEU A 19 -38.17 20.86 -36.70
C LEU A 19 -39.18 19.78 -36.28
N ARG A 20 -39.02 18.59 -36.87
CA ARG A 20 -40.04 17.54 -36.93
C ARG A 20 -40.01 16.62 -35.70
N ARG A 21 -41.17 16.32 -35.11
CA ARG A 21 -41.37 15.13 -34.27
C ARG A 21 -42.12 14.06 -35.05
N ARG A 22 -41.80 12.78 -34.84
CA ARG A 22 -42.37 11.64 -35.58
C ARG A 22 -43.54 10.99 -34.83
N GLN A 23 -44.65 10.80 -35.55
CA GLN A 23 -45.53 9.62 -35.58
C GLN A 23 -46.06 9.03 -34.26
N LEU A 24 -47.38 9.22 -34.02
CA LEU A 24 -48.37 8.38 -33.30
C LEU A 24 -49.73 9.11 -33.47
N LEU A 25 -50.84 8.56 -33.97
CA LEU A 25 -51.16 7.30 -34.68
C LEU A 25 -51.87 7.69 -36.03
N ASN A 26 -52.89 7.06 -36.64
CA ASN A 26 -53.65 5.81 -36.44
C ASN A 26 -54.34 5.34 -37.76
N PHE A 27 -54.94 4.14 -37.75
CA PHE A 27 -56.04 3.71 -38.62
C PHE A 27 -57.14 3.04 -37.76
N GLY A 28 -58.44 3.14 -38.03
CA GLY A 28 -59.13 4.00 -39.01
C GLY A 28 -60.54 3.52 -39.38
N THR A 29 -61.57 4.28 -38.98
CA THR A 29 -63.02 4.15 -39.32
C THR A 29 -63.71 5.46 -38.91
N LEU A 30 -64.80 5.96 -39.52
CA LEU A 30 -65.46 5.70 -40.82
C LEU A 30 -66.37 6.92 -41.16
N ILE A 31 -66.87 7.00 -42.40
CA ILE A 31 -67.98 7.87 -42.88
C ILE A 31 -67.65 9.37 -43.09
N THR A 32 -68.11 9.89 -44.24
CA THR A 32 -68.27 11.32 -44.53
C THR A 32 -69.45 11.46 -45.50
N ALA A 33 -70.33 12.46 -45.30
CA ALA A 33 -71.42 12.76 -46.22
C ALA A 33 -71.90 14.20 -46.04
N PHE A 34 -72.00 15.00 -47.12
CA PHE A 34 -72.92 16.14 -47.21
C PHE A 34 -73.19 16.56 -48.68
N THR A 35 -74.41 16.27 -49.15
CA THR A 35 -75.27 17.05 -50.09
C THR A 35 -74.79 17.58 -51.47
N GLY A 36 -75.68 17.44 -52.46
CA GLY A 36 -75.80 18.27 -53.67
C GLY A 36 -77.28 18.53 -54.00
N VAL A 37 -77.58 19.51 -54.87
CA VAL A 37 -78.95 20.01 -55.14
C VAL A 37 -79.60 19.35 -56.37
N SER A 38 -80.94 19.27 -56.37
CA SER A 38 -81.80 18.63 -57.37
C SER A 38 -81.74 19.23 -58.78
N VAL A 39 -81.76 18.37 -59.82
CA VAL A 39 -82.50 18.54 -61.08
C VAL A 39 -82.62 17.18 -61.81
N LEU A 40 -83.69 17.04 -62.61
CA LEU A 40 -84.04 16.00 -63.61
C LEU A 40 -83.08 14.82 -63.88
N GLY A 41 -83.66 13.61 -63.84
CA GLY A 41 -83.73 12.76 -65.04
C GLY A 41 -82.60 11.75 -65.35
N ALA A 42 -82.91 10.47 -65.12
CA ALA A 42 -82.40 9.27 -65.82
C ALA A 42 -80.89 8.94 -65.81
N SER A 43 -80.61 7.67 -65.45
CA SER A 43 -79.50 6.82 -65.95
C SER A 43 -78.07 7.40 -66.09
N GLY A 44 -77.21 7.04 -65.13
CA GLY A 44 -75.86 6.56 -65.46
C GLY A 44 -74.66 7.51 -65.24
N ALA A 45 -73.84 7.15 -64.24
CA ALA A 45 -72.38 7.34 -64.17
C ALA A 45 -71.74 8.77 -64.11
N ALA A 46 -71.12 9.01 -62.93
CA ALA A 46 -69.77 9.56 -62.74
C ALA A 46 -69.48 11.09 -62.76
N ALA A 47 -69.09 11.58 -61.56
CA ALA A 47 -67.99 12.51 -61.24
C ALA A 47 -67.96 13.96 -61.82
N ALA A 48 -67.58 15.00 -61.06
CA ALA A 48 -67.34 15.14 -59.62
C ALA A 48 -67.35 16.64 -59.22
N THR A 49 -67.43 16.94 -57.91
CA THR A 49 -67.31 18.30 -57.34
C THR A 49 -66.18 18.39 -56.30
N GLY A 50 -65.75 19.62 -55.98
CA GLY A 50 -64.52 19.89 -55.24
C GLY A 50 -64.49 19.40 -53.78
N ASN A 51 -63.28 19.12 -53.29
CA ASN A 51 -63.01 18.59 -51.95
C ASN A 51 -62.67 19.72 -50.95
N ASN A 52 -63.50 19.86 -49.92
CA ASN A 52 -63.24 20.64 -48.72
C ASN A 52 -63.50 19.80 -47.45
N ASN A 53 -62.89 18.61 -47.36
CA ASN A 53 -62.92 17.67 -46.23
C ASN A 53 -62.36 18.27 -44.92
N ASN A 54 -63.14 19.12 -44.26
CA ASN A 54 -62.90 19.53 -42.88
C ASN A 54 -63.91 18.81 -41.97
N THR A 55 -63.71 17.49 -41.80
CA THR A 55 -64.61 16.59 -41.08
C THR A 55 -64.73 17.01 -39.62
N TYR A 56 -65.82 17.70 -39.29
CA TYR A 56 -66.09 18.16 -37.93
C TYR A 56 -66.28 16.97 -37.00
N VAL A 57 -65.58 16.98 -35.87
CA VAL A 57 -65.81 16.01 -34.77
C VAL A 57 -67.31 15.98 -34.43
N PRO A 58 -67.99 14.82 -34.55
CA PRO A 58 -69.39 14.67 -34.20
C PRO A 58 -69.68 15.11 -32.76
N LEU A 59 -70.82 15.75 -32.53
CA LEU A 59 -71.15 16.32 -31.22
C LEU A 59 -71.24 15.26 -30.11
N ALA A 60 -71.60 14.02 -30.47
CA ALA A 60 -71.66 12.87 -29.56
C ALA A 60 -70.29 12.32 -29.15
N GLU A 61 -69.21 12.65 -29.87
CA GLU A 61 -67.84 12.23 -29.52
C GLU A 61 -67.14 13.24 -28.59
N LYS A 62 -67.66 14.47 -28.49
CA LYS A 62 -67.06 15.55 -27.72
C LYS A 62 -67.21 15.34 -26.21
N GLY A 63 -66.13 14.96 -25.55
CA GLY A 63 -66.10 14.68 -24.12
C GLY A 63 -66.72 13.36 -23.70
N ALA A 64 -67.07 12.49 -24.66
CA ALA A 64 -67.55 11.14 -24.38
C ALA A 64 -66.39 10.20 -24.01
N PRO A 65 -66.63 9.12 -23.21
CA PRO A 65 -65.63 8.08 -22.96
C PRO A 65 -65.12 7.48 -24.28
N SER A 66 -63.79 7.40 -24.43
CA SER A 66 -63.10 7.00 -25.67
C SER A 66 -63.36 7.87 -26.91
N GLY A 67 -64.03 9.02 -26.74
CA GLY A 67 -64.19 10.05 -27.77
C GLY A 67 -63.01 11.04 -27.78
N VAL A 68 -63.30 12.28 -28.17
CA VAL A 68 -62.32 13.37 -28.31
C VAL A 68 -62.60 14.47 -27.31
N ALA A 69 -61.55 14.93 -26.62
CA ALA A 69 -61.66 15.92 -25.56
C ALA A 69 -62.22 17.27 -26.06
N THR A 70 -63.12 17.87 -25.29
CA THR A 70 -63.52 19.26 -25.47
C THR A 70 -62.43 20.20 -24.97
N LEU A 71 -62.46 21.46 -25.42
CA LEU A 71 -61.77 22.55 -24.75
C LEU A 71 -62.77 23.41 -23.96
N ASP A 72 -62.32 23.97 -22.85
CA ASP A 72 -63.03 24.99 -22.06
C ASP A 72 -62.83 26.41 -22.63
N LEU A 73 -63.36 27.40 -21.91
CA LEU A 73 -63.25 28.83 -22.27
C LEU A 73 -61.80 29.36 -22.22
N GLU A 74 -60.88 28.64 -21.58
CA GLU A 74 -59.44 28.96 -21.52
C GLU A 74 -58.64 28.17 -22.58
N SER A 75 -59.32 27.47 -23.49
CA SER A 75 -58.74 26.56 -24.49
C SER A 75 -57.96 25.37 -23.90
N LYS A 76 -58.33 24.90 -22.70
CA LYS A 76 -57.74 23.72 -22.03
C LYS A 76 -58.71 22.55 -22.03
N VAL A 77 -58.20 21.32 -21.92
CA VAL A 77 -59.07 20.14 -21.72
C VAL A 77 -59.59 20.15 -20.27
N PRO A 78 -60.92 20.08 -20.04
CA PRO A 78 -61.49 20.02 -18.70
C PRO A 78 -60.93 18.84 -17.90
N ALA A 79 -60.61 19.05 -16.62
CA ALA A 79 -59.97 18.04 -15.77
C ALA A 79 -60.75 16.71 -15.69
N LEU A 80 -62.08 16.74 -15.79
CA LEU A 80 -62.96 15.56 -15.82
C LEU A 80 -62.80 14.67 -17.08
N GLN A 81 -62.12 15.16 -18.12
CA GLN A 81 -61.81 14.42 -19.35
C GLN A 81 -60.34 14.01 -19.45
N LEU A 82 -59.51 14.41 -18.48
CA LEU A 82 -58.16 13.89 -18.34
C LEU A 82 -58.21 12.55 -17.59
N PRO A 83 -57.52 11.49 -18.06
CA PRO A 83 -57.39 10.28 -17.27
C PRO A 83 -56.61 10.57 -15.98
N ASP A 84 -57.00 9.94 -14.86
CA ASP A 84 -56.16 9.97 -13.67
C ASP A 84 -54.86 9.20 -13.92
N LEU A 85 -53.76 9.93 -13.90
CA LEU A 85 -52.40 9.43 -14.10
C LEU A 85 -51.54 9.56 -12.84
N SER A 86 -52.13 9.90 -11.68
CA SER A 86 -51.44 10.03 -10.38
C SER A 86 -50.71 8.75 -9.95
N THR A 87 -51.26 7.59 -10.31
CA THR A 87 -50.66 6.26 -10.10
C THR A 87 -49.53 5.94 -11.07
N LYS A 88 -49.44 6.66 -12.21
CA LYS A 88 -48.47 6.42 -13.30
C LYS A 88 -47.27 7.36 -13.23
N TYR A 89 -47.50 8.62 -12.85
CA TYR A 89 -46.47 9.62 -12.61
C TYR A 89 -46.60 10.13 -11.19
N ALA A 90 -45.57 9.88 -10.37
CA ALA A 90 -45.53 10.45 -9.02
C ALA A 90 -45.58 11.98 -9.10
N THR A 91 -46.30 12.61 -8.18
CA THR A 91 -46.42 14.06 -8.09
C THR A 91 -45.04 14.70 -7.94
N LEU A 92 -44.72 15.65 -8.81
CA LEU A 92 -43.49 16.44 -8.74
C LEU A 92 -43.38 17.17 -7.39
N ASP A 93 -42.14 17.42 -6.93
CA ASP A 93 -41.90 18.36 -5.83
C ASP A 93 -42.32 19.80 -6.23
N PRO A 94 -42.47 20.74 -5.27
CA PRO A 94 -42.80 22.14 -5.57
C PRO A 94 -41.74 22.91 -6.39
N GLN A 95 -40.64 22.24 -6.78
CA GLN A 95 -39.58 22.74 -7.65
C GLN A 95 -39.53 22.00 -9.01
N GLY A 96 -40.55 21.19 -9.33
CA GLY A 96 -40.73 20.53 -10.62
C GLY A 96 -39.90 19.24 -10.80
N ARG A 97 -39.39 18.64 -9.73
CA ARG A 97 -38.55 17.43 -9.79
C ARG A 97 -39.39 16.17 -9.54
N GLN A 98 -39.09 15.10 -10.27
CA GLN A 98 -39.65 13.76 -9.98
C GLN A 98 -39.07 13.24 -8.65
N PRO A 99 -39.90 12.92 -7.64
CA PRO A 99 -39.41 12.21 -6.46
C PRO A 99 -39.02 10.78 -6.89
N VAL A 100 -37.81 10.35 -6.56
CA VAL A 100 -37.39 8.96 -6.73
C VAL A 100 -38.29 8.05 -5.88
N ARG A 101 -38.80 6.96 -6.46
CA ARG A 101 -39.50 5.95 -5.67
C ARG A 101 -38.54 5.29 -4.69
N LYS A 102 -39.07 4.76 -3.59
CA LYS A 102 -38.32 3.98 -2.59
C LYS A 102 -37.59 2.81 -3.28
N GLY A 103 -36.27 2.97 -3.46
CA GLY A 103 -35.38 2.00 -4.11
C GLY A 103 -34.89 2.32 -5.53
N GLU A 104 -35.36 3.40 -6.20
CA GLU A 104 -35.09 3.60 -7.64
C GLU A 104 -33.75 4.23 -8.05
N LEU A 105 -32.95 4.76 -7.11
CA LEU A 105 -31.54 5.14 -7.36
C LEU A 105 -30.63 4.86 -6.17
N PHE A 106 -31.11 5.12 -4.95
CA PHE A 106 -30.40 4.88 -3.70
C PHE A 106 -31.39 4.70 -2.56
N ILE A 107 -31.03 3.85 -1.60
CA ILE A 107 -31.77 3.57 -0.38
C ILE A 107 -31.27 4.56 0.68
N ASN A 108 -31.96 5.69 0.80
CA ASN A 108 -31.65 6.69 1.82
C ASN A 108 -32.06 6.17 3.21
N VAL A 109 -31.13 6.10 4.16
CA VAL A 109 -31.40 5.57 5.51
C VAL A 109 -32.50 6.33 6.26
N LYS A 110 -32.75 7.61 5.93
CA LYS A 110 -33.83 8.39 6.56
C LYS A 110 -35.23 7.92 6.15
N ASP A 111 -35.38 7.29 4.97
CA ASP A 111 -36.64 6.70 4.48
C ASP A 111 -37.02 5.38 5.21
N TYR A 112 -36.18 4.99 6.18
CA TYR A 112 -36.30 3.80 7.02
C TYR A 112 -36.29 4.15 8.52
N GLY A 113 -36.35 5.44 8.86
CA GLY A 113 -36.50 5.92 10.25
C GLY A 113 -35.20 6.35 10.94
N ALA A 114 -34.06 6.36 10.26
CA ALA A 114 -32.85 6.96 10.81
C ALA A 114 -32.95 8.51 10.85
N VAL A 115 -32.75 9.09 12.02
CA VAL A 115 -32.84 10.54 12.27
C VAL A 115 -31.52 11.23 11.93
N GLY A 116 -30.40 10.70 12.43
CA GLY A 116 -29.07 11.27 12.26
C GLY A 116 -28.84 12.58 13.04
N ASP A 117 -29.40 12.71 14.25
CA ASP A 117 -29.26 13.88 15.14
C ASP A 117 -28.17 13.71 16.23
N GLY A 118 -27.59 12.51 16.36
CA GLY A 118 -26.61 12.14 17.38
C GLY A 118 -27.21 11.75 18.74
N ILE A 119 -28.54 11.76 18.89
CA ILE A 119 -29.27 11.56 20.15
C ILE A 119 -30.16 10.32 20.07
N ALA A 120 -30.89 10.14 18.97
CA ALA A 120 -31.74 8.99 18.70
C ALA A 120 -30.95 7.66 18.72
N ASP A 121 -31.63 6.51 18.72
CA ASP A 121 -31.02 5.25 18.32
C ASP A 121 -31.33 5.01 16.84
N ASP A 122 -30.33 5.27 15.99
CA ASP A 122 -30.47 5.13 14.54
C ASP A 122 -30.35 3.65 14.09
N SER A 123 -29.79 2.77 14.93
CA SER A 123 -29.46 1.38 14.58
C SER A 123 -30.60 0.61 13.92
N PRO A 124 -31.87 0.67 14.41
CA PRO A 124 -32.98 -0.01 13.76
C PRO A 124 -33.26 0.51 12.34
N GLY A 125 -33.19 1.83 12.12
CA GLY A 125 -33.45 2.45 10.82
C GLY A 125 -32.32 2.21 9.81
N LEU A 126 -31.07 2.29 10.27
CA LEU A 126 -29.89 1.92 9.49
C LEU A 126 -29.95 0.44 9.05
N GLN A 127 -30.27 -0.48 9.98
CA GLN A 127 -30.37 -1.90 9.66
C GLN A 127 -31.59 -2.21 8.77
N ALA A 128 -32.71 -1.50 8.94
CA ALA A 128 -33.87 -1.64 8.04
C ALA A 128 -33.54 -1.20 6.60
N ALA A 129 -32.71 -0.16 6.42
CA ALA A 129 -32.21 0.24 5.11
C ALA A 129 -31.26 -0.81 4.50
N LEU A 130 -30.33 -1.36 5.29
CA LEU A 130 -29.44 -2.45 4.85
C LEU A 130 -30.22 -3.72 4.46
N ASN A 131 -31.24 -4.09 5.24
CA ASN A 131 -32.10 -5.25 4.99
C ASN A 131 -32.97 -5.09 3.72
N ALA A 132 -33.23 -3.85 3.28
CA ALA A 132 -33.99 -3.57 2.08
C ALA A 132 -33.12 -3.44 0.81
N ALA A 133 -31.80 -3.58 0.94
CA ALA A 133 -30.90 -3.59 -0.21
C ALA A 133 -31.13 -4.84 -1.09
N SER A 134 -31.04 -4.66 -2.40
CA SER A 134 -30.87 -5.75 -3.36
C SER A 134 -29.42 -5.75 -3.88
N ALA A 135 -29.01 -6.84 -4.54
CA ALA A 135 -27.64 -6.94 -5.03
C ALA A 135 -27.31 -5.80 -6.01
N GLY A 136 -26.18 -5.12 -5.79
CA GLY A 136 -25.78 -3.96 -6.60
C GLY A 136 -26.43 -2.63 -6.21
N CYS A 137 -27.35 -2.57 -5.23
CA CYS A 137 -27.95 -1.32 -4.76
C CYS A 137 -26.96 -0.42 -4.01
N THR A 138 -27.30 0.87 -3.93
CA THR A 138 -26.59 1.86 -3.11
C THR A 138 -27.42 2.19 -1.87
N VAL A 139 -26.83 2.12 -0.68
CA VAL A 139 -27.41 2.63 0.57
C VAL A 139 -26.72 3.96 0.89
N PHE A 140 -27.51 5.02 1.04
CA PHE A 140 -27.05 6.40 1.17
C PHE A 140 -27.22 6.92 2.61
N PHE A 141 -26.16 7.53 3.12
CA PHE A 141 -26.09 8.16 4.44
C PHE A 141 -25.97 9.69 4.28
N PRO A 142 -27.09 10.44 4.26
CA PRO A 142 -27.08 11.92 4.23
C PRO A 142 -26.26 12.56 5.36
N PRO A 143 -26.01 13.88 5.30
CA PRO A 143 -25.46 14.62 6.43
C PRO A 143 -26.26 14.40 7.73
N GLY A 144 -25.53 14.13 8.81
CA GLY A 144 -26.07 13.82 10.13
C GLY A 144 -25.07 13.00 10.95
N THR A 145 -25.33 12.86 12.25
CA THR A 145 -24.60 11.96 13.14
C THR A 145 -25.53 10.83 13.53
N TYR A 146 -25.29 9.63 13.02
CA TYR A 146 -26.12 8.47 13.25
C TYR A 146 -25.62 7.70 14.46
N ARG A 147 -26.34 7.75 15.57
CA ARG A 147 -25.93 7.18 16.85
C ARG A 147 -26.29 5.69 16.90
N LEU A 148 -25.26 4.86 17.02
CA LEU A 148 -25.33 3.41 16.84
C LEU A 148 -25.18 2.65 18.17
N VAL A 149 -26.28 2.06 18.64
CA VAL A 149 -26.36 1.23 19.86
C VAL A 149 -26.08 -0.25 19.57
N SER A 150 -26.42 -0.75 18.38
CA SER A 150 -26.22 -2.16 18.00
C SER A 150 -25.48 -2.34 16.66
N THR A 151 -24.82 -3.48 16.48
CA THR A 151 -24.01 -3.80 15.30
C THR A 151 -24.82 -3.82 14.01
N LEU A 152 -24.34 -3.13 12.97
CA LEU A 152 -24.89 -3.23 11.62
C LEU A 152 -24.35 -4.45 10.86
N SER A 153 -25.18 -5.04 10.00
CA SER A 153 -24.83 -6.15 9.12
C SER A 153 -25.24 -5.87 7.68
N SER A 154 -24.25 -5.83 6.78
CA SER A 154 -24.45 -5.74 5.33
C SER A 154 -24.25 -7.12 4.71
N ALA A 155 -25.33 -7.90 4.64
CA ALA A 155 -25.32 -9.29 4.16
C ALA A 155 -25.62 -9.46 2.66
N VAL A 156 -26.16 -8.43 2.02
CA VAL A 156 -26.52 -8.46 0.59
C VAL A 156 -25.26 -8.19 -0.25
N PRO A 157 -24.92 -9.04 -1.25
CA PRO A 157 -23.74 -8.83 -2.09
C PRO A 157 -23.79 -7.54 -2.91
N GLN A 158 -22.60 -7.01 -3.26
CA GLN A 158 -22.41 -5.89 -4.18
C GLN A 158 -23.08 -4.56 -3.75
N VAL A 159 -23.46 -4.43 -2.49
CA VAL A 159 -24.04 -3.19 -1.95
C VAL A 159 -22.98 -2.08 -1.89
N ARG A 160 -23.38 -0.84 -2.18
CA ARG A 160 -22.53 0.35 -2.04
C ARG A 160 -23.01 1.17 -0.86
N LEU A 161 -22.24 1.23 0.23
CA LEU A 161 -22.49 2.09 1.38
C LEU A 161 -21.76 3.41 1.15
N VAL A 162 -22.49 4.50 0.93
CA VAL A 162 -21.89 5.81 0.58
C VAL A 162 -22.56 6.96 1.31
N GLY A 163 -21.81 7.98 1.72
CA GLY A 163 -22.41 9.18 2.29
C GLY A 163 -21.45 10.10 3.03
N THR A 164 -22.02 11.17 3.60
CA THR A 164 -21.32 12.13 4.46
C THR A 164 -21.81 12.09 5.91
N GLY A 165 -22.76 11.20 6.21
CA GLY A 165 -23.18 10.91 7.57
C GLY A 165 -22.09 10.24 8.41
N ILE A 166 -21.95 10.69 9.65
CA ILE A 166 -21.04 10.10 10.64
C ILE A 166 -21.80 8.99 11.36
N ILE A 167 -21.44 7.73 11.14
CA ILE A 167 -21.97 6.61 11.93
C ILE A 167 -21.13 6.54 13.21
N ARG A 168 -21.73 6.85 14.37
CA ARG A 168 -21.02 7.04 15.64
C ARG A 168 -21.46 6.05 16.72
N ALA A 169 -20.51 5.36 17.34
CA ALA A 169 -20.79 4.33 18.34
C ALA A 169 -21.37 4.90 19.65
N ALA A 170 -22.35 4.19 20.21
CA ALA A 170 -22.96 4.48 21.50
C ALA A 170 -22.61 3.44 22.59
N THR A 171 -22.25 2.21 22.19
CA THR A 171 -22.06 1.05 23.07
C THR A 171 -20.57 0.67 23.19
N ALA A 172 -20.12 0.33 24.39
CA ALA A 172 -18.73 -0.05 24.66
C ALA A 172 -18.39 -1.45 24.11
N GLU A 173 -17.13 -1.65 23.73
CA GLU A 173 -16.57 -2.88 23.14
C GLU A 173 -17.27 -3.38 21.86
N MET A 174 -18.14 -2.57 21.25
CA MET A 174 -18.95 -3.01 20.11
C MET A 174 -18.13 -3.18 18.80
N THR A 175 -18.64 -4.02 17.91
CA THR A 175 -18.35 -3.93 16.46
C THR A 175 -19.39 -3.02 15.83
N MET A 176 -19.00 -2.04 15.01
CA MET A 176 -19.97 -1.11 14.39
C MET A 176 -20.63 -1.70 13.14
N LEU A 177 -19.84 -2.23 12.21
CA LEU A 177 -20.34 -2.73 10.91
C LEU A 177 -19.70 -4.08 10.56
N THR A 178 -20.52 -5.04 10.14
CA THR A 178 -20.06 -6.33 9.61
C THR A 178 -20.45 -6.46 8.13
N LEU A 179 -19.49 -6.82 7.28
CA LEU A 179 -19.71 -7.12 5.86
C LEU A 179 -19.70 -8.65 5.64
N THR A 180 -20.88 -9.22 5.38
CA THR A 180 -21.07 -10.64 5.05
C THR A 180 -21.65 -10.85 3.64
N GLY A 181 -21.99 -9.77 2.92
CA GLY A 181 -22.24 -9.78 1.48
C GLY A 181 -20.93 -9.53 0.73
N SER A 182 -20.55 -10.45 -0.16
CA SER A 182 -19.35 -10.31 -1.01
C SER A 182 -19.47 -9.13 -1.98
N GLY A 183 -18.35 -8.51 -2.36
CA GLY A 183 -18.35 -7.37 -3.28
C GLY A 183 -18.89 -6.06 -2.69
N THR A 184 -19.13 -5.97 -1.38
CA THR A 184 -19.67 -4.76 -0.74
C THR A 184 -18.61 -3.64 -0.74
N ARG A 185 -18.97 -2.46 -1.28
CA ARG A 185 -18.13 -1.25 -1.29
C ARG A 185 -18.56 -0.29 -0.20
N ALA A 186 -17.72 -0.06 0.80
CA ALA A 186 -17.97 0.85 1.91
C ALA A 186 -17.12 2.12 1.79
N SER A 187 -17.80 3.26 1.72
CA SER A 187 -17.23 4.61 1.61
C SER A 187 -17.99 5.54 2.57
N VAL A 188 -17.66 5.40 3.86
CA VAL A 188 -18.43 5.94 5.00
C VAL A 188 -17.49 6.50 6.07
N HIS A 189 -18.04 7.32 6.97
CA HIS A 189 -17.36 7.75 8.20
C HIS A 189 -17.85 6.89 9.39
N LEU A 190 -16.97 6.05 9.93
CA LEU A 190 -17.17 5.32 11.18
C LEU A 190 -16.39 6.02 12.31
N ASP A 191 -17.09 6.46 13.35
CA ASP A 191 -16.53 7.09 14.54
C ASP A 191 -16.80 6.20 15.75
N GLY A 192 -15.76 5.50 16.21
CA GLY A 192 -15.82 4.60 17.35
C GLY A 192 -16.06 5.30 18.69
N ALA A 193 -15.98 6.64 18.74
CA ALA A 193 -16.30 7.47 19.91
C ALA A 193 -15.61 7.06 21.23
N ASP A 194 -14.42 6.46 21.15
CA ASP A 194 -13.68 5.82 22.25
C ASP A 194 -14.47 4.74 23.00
N LYS A 195 -15.38 4.07 22.27
CA LYS A 195 -16.30 3.03 22.76
C LYS A 195 -16.25 1.74 21.92
N ALA A 196 -16.27 1.84 20.59
CA ALA A 196 -16.24 0.66 19.74
C ALA A 196 -14.85 0.04 19.69
N ALA A 197 -14.76 -1.25 19.99
CA ALA A 197 -13.53 -2.01 19.82
C ALA A 197 -13.25 -2.32 18.34
N VAL A 198 -14.29 -2.51 17.51
CA VAL A 198 -14.11 -2.79 16.08
C VAL A 198 -14.94 -1.85 15.21
N GLY A 199 -14.29 -1.18 14.25
CA GLY A 199 -14.99 -0.39 13.23
C GLY A 199 -15.71 -1.30 12.24
N MET A 200 -14.94 -1.98 11.40
CA MET A 200 -15.48 -2.86 10.36
C MET A 200 -14.92 -4.28 10.44
N ARG A 201 -15.81 -5.28 10.47
CA ARG A 201 -15.51 -6.72 10.39
C ARG A 201 -15.90 -7.23 9.00
N ILE A 202 -15.00 -7.88 8.27
CA ILE A 202 -15.20 -8.30 6.87
C ILE A 202 -14.91 -9.79 6.77
N SER A 203 -15.96 -10.60 6.58
CA SER A 203 -15.86 -12.06 6.48
C SER A 203 -16.33 -12.56 5.12
N SER A 204 -16.10 -11.78 4.06
CA SER A 204 -16.54 -12.10 2.69
C SER A 204 -15.66 -11.43 1.63
N PRO A 205 -15.44 -12.09 0.48
CA PRO A 205 -14.48 -11.67 -0.54
C PRO A 205 -14.97 -10.51 -1.41
N ALA A 206 -14.03 -9.91 -2.14
CA ALA A 206 -14.22 -8.81 -3.09
C ALA A 206 -14.77 -7.50 -2.48
N CYS A 207 -14.87 -7.39 -1.16
CA CYS A 207 -15.27 -6.15 -0.50
C CYS A 207 -14.21 -5.05 -0.67
N GLU A 208 -14.67 -3.80 -0.70
CA GLU A 208 -13.83 -2.60 -0.76
C GLU A 208 -14.12 -1.71 0.45
N VAL A 209 -13.09 -1.28 1.19
CA VAL A 209 -13.16 -0.17 2.16
C VAL A 209 -12.38 0.98 1.58
N VAL A 210 -13.06 2.03 1.13
CA VAL A 210 -12.49 2.94 0.14
C VAL A 210 -13.00 4.36 0.28
N ASP A 211 -12.07 5.31 0.22
CA ASP A 211 -12.34 6.76 0.31
C ASP A 211 -13.04 7.17 1.63
N GLY A 212 -12.96 6.31 2.67
CA GLY A 212 -13.67 6.46 3.94
C GLY A 212 -12.83 7.04 5.10
N ARG A 213 -13.48 7.22 6.25
CA ARG A 213 -12.85 7.69 7.49
C ARG A 213 -13.24 6.75 8.64
N LEU A 214 -12.25 6.19 9.32
CA LEU A 214 -12.46 5.24 10.42
C LEU A 214 -11.62 5.67 11.62
N GLU A 215 -12.23 6.16 12.69
CA GLU A 215 -11.48 6.76 13.80
C GLU A 215 -12.05 6.53 15.20
N ASN A 216 -11.22 6.80 16.22
CA ASN A 216 -11.58 6.79 17.65
C ASN A 216 -12.07 5.44 18.16
N PHE A 217 -11.39 4.35 17.78
CA PHE A 217 -11.69 3.00 18.27
C PHE A 217 -10.93 2.71 19.54
N ARG A 218 -11.62 2.13 20.53
CA ARG A 218 -11.04 1.84 21.83
C ARG A 218 -11.56 0.53 22.40
N SER A 219 -10.65 -0.24 22.98
CA SER A 219 -10.96 -1.36 23.87
C SER A 219 -10.23 -1.19 25.20
N VAL A 220 -10.92 -1.52 26.29
CA VAL A 220 -10.35 -1.60 27.65
C VAL A 220 -10.35 -3.02 28.22
N THR A 221 -10.91 -3.99 27.48
CA THR A 221 -10.98 -5.42 27.87
C THR A 221 -10.26 -6.37 26.89
N GLY A 222 -9.81 -5.87 25.74
CA GLY A 222 -9.19 -6.67 24.68
C GLY A 222 -8.39 -5.83 23.68
N GLY A 223 -8.63 -6.04 22.39
CA GLY A 223 -7.93 -5.36 21.29
C GLY A 223 -8.85 -4.55 20.40
N ALA A 224 -8.40 -3.36 19.99
CA ALA A 224 -9.14 -2.43 19.14
C ALA A 224 -8.66 -2.48 17.68
N ILE A 225 -9.58 -2.57 16.72
CA ILE A 225 -9.28 -2.73 15.28
C ILE A 225 -10.22 -1.89 14.40
N ALA A 226 -9.68 -0.97 13.60
CA ALA A 226 -10.51 -0.17 12.68
C ALA A 226 -11.07 -1.01 11.51
N VAL A 227 -10.23 -1.80 10.83
CA VAL A 227 -10.65 -2.78 9.80
C VAL A 227 -10.09 -4.17 10.09
N ARG A 228 -10.97 -5.16 10.22
CA ARG A 228 -10.68 -6.56 10.51
C ARG A 228 -11.18 -7.43 9.34
N VAL A 229 -10.26 -8.02 8.58
CA VAL A 229 -10.55 -8.95 7.47
C VAL A 229 -10.29 -10.39 7.94
N GLU A 230 -11.32 -11.22 7.88
CA GLU A 230 -11.35 -12.62 8.33
C GLU A 230 -11.90 -13.52 7.19
N THR A 231 -11.29 -13.43 6.02
CA THR A 231 -11.59 -14.24 4.83
C THR A 231 -10.30 -14.52 4.05
N ASP A 232 -10.22 -15.67 3.38
CA ASP A 232 -9.09 -16.01 2.51
C ASP A 232 -9.18 -15.32 1.12
N GLY A 233 -10.32 -14.75 0.77
CA GLY A 233 -10.51 -14.03 -0.49
C GLY A 233 -10.04 -12.59 -0.43
N GLY A 234 -9.77 -12.01 -1.59
CA GLY A 234 -9.19 -10.66 -1.69
C GLY A 234 -10.16 -9.55 -1.25
N VAL A 235 -9.65 -8.60 -0.47
CA VAL A 235 -10.34 -7.37 -0.04
C VAL A 235 -9.46 -6.15 -0.39
N LEU A 236 -10.08 -5.04 -0.82
CA LEU A 236 -9.38 -3.77 -1.06
C LEU A 236 -9.60 -2.82 0.12
N ILE A 237 -8.53 -2.22 0.65
CA ILE A 237 -8.56 -1.18 1.67
C ILE A 237 -7.71 -0.01 1.15
N GLU A 238 -8.35 1.03 0.59
CA GLU A 238 -7.64 2.09 -0.12
C GLU A 238 -8.13 3.53 0.11
N ARG A 239 -7.18 4.48 0.17
CA ARG A 239 -7.42 5.94 0.31
C ARG A 239 -8.25 6.34 1.54
N ASN A 240 -8.28 5.49 2.58
CA ASN A 240 -8.96 5.79 3.82
C ASN A 240 -8.08 6.66 4.74
N VAL A 241 -8.74 7.42 5.61
CA VAL A 241 -8.12 7.98 6.83
C VAL A 241 -8.49 7.07 7.99
N ILE A 242 -7.48 6.46 8.63
CA ILE A 242 -7.67 5.57 9.79
C ILE A 242 -6.89 6.13 10.98
N ALA A 243 -7.57 6.56 12.04
CA ALA A 243 -6.95 7.32 13.12
C ALA A 243 -7.36 6.86 14.52
N ASN A 244 -6.49 7.08 15.52
CA ASN A 244 -6.82 6.94 16.94
C ASN A 244 -7.40 5.54 17.27
N VAL A 245 -6.61 4.49 17.06
CA VAL A 245 -6.96 3.13 17.50
C VAL A 245 -6.20 2.84 18.79
N THR A 246 -6.91 2.64 19.89
CA THR A 246 -6.31 2.51 21.22
C THR A 246 -6.75 1.24 21.96
N ALA A 247 -5.82 0.56 22.63
CA ALA A 247 -6.13 -0.65 23.38
C ALA A 247 -5.35 -0.69 24.70
N VAL A 248 -6.05 -0.91 25.82
CA VAL A 248 -5.43 -1.07 27.14
C VAL A 248 -4.87 -2.49 27.26
N GLY A 249 -3.58 -2.61 27.58
CA GLY A 249 -2.91 -3.89 27.78
C GLY A 249 -2.91 -4.36 29.24
N ASP A 250 -2.62 -5.65 29.43
CA ASP A 250 -2.55 -6.36 30.72
C ASP A 250 -1.11 -6.74 31.12
N GLN A 251 -0.11 -6.34 30.33
CA GLN A 251 1.31 -6.68 30.43
C GLN A 251 1.64 -8.14 30.05
N VAL A 252 0.80 -8.79 29.23
CA VAL A 252 1.02 -10.14 28.70
C VAL A 252 1.04 -10.13 27.15
N PRO A 253 2.19 -9.80 26.51
CA PRO A 253 2.26 -9.66 25.05
C PRO A 253 1.84 -10.90 24.27
N GLY A 254 1.13 -10.71 23.16
CA GLY A 254 0.72 -11.78 22.25
C GLY A 254 -0.59 -12.48 22.58
N ASN A 255 -1.25 -12.17 23.70
CA ASN A 255 -2.58 -12.71 24.05
C ASN A 255 -3.76 -11.99 23.33
N SER A 256 -3.48 -10.92 22.57
CA SER A 256 -4.44 -10.02 21.90
C SER A 256 -5.18 -9.00 22.79
N VAL A 257 -4.95 -8.96 24.09
CA VAL A 257 -5.28 -7.82 24.96
C VAL A 257 -4.28 -6.70 24.68
N GLY A 258 -4.71 -5.44 24.75
CA GLY A 258 -3.86 -4.29 24.42
C GLY A 258 -3.42 -4.22 22.95
N ALA A 259 -4.01 -5.02 22.06
CA ALA A 259 -3.68 -5.04 20.64
C ALA A 259 -4.46 -3.96 19.88
N ALA A 260 -3.78 -2.91 19.41
CA ALA A 260 -4.35 -1.88 18.55
C ALA A 260 -3.96 -2.11 17.08
N ARG A 261 -4.91 -2.03 16.13
CA ARG A 261 -4.70 -2.24 14.68
C ARG A 261 -5.48 -1.23 13.84
N ALA A 262 -4.84 -0.59 12.86
CA ALA A 262 -5.59 0.09 11.80
C ALA A 262 -6.21 -0.95 10.85
N VAL A 263 -5.40 -1.92 10.42
CA VAL A 263 -5.84 -3.05 9.59
C VAL A 263 -5.28 -4.36 10.14
N LEU A 264 -6.16 -5.34 10.35
CA LEU A 264 -5.80 -6.75 10.52
C LEU A 264 -6.35 -7.55 9.35
N VAL A 265 -5.49 -8.30 8.66
CA VAL A 265 -5.88 -9.31 7.67
C VAL A 265 -5.48 -10.67 8.22
N THR A 266 -6.44 -11.58 8.41
CA THR A 266 -6.19 -12.87 9.03
C THR A 266 -7.01 -13.99 8.42
N SER A 267 -6.42 -15.19 8.32
CA SER A 267 -7.10 -16.40 7.85
C SER A 267 -6.39 -17.65 8.38
N GLN A 268 -7.17 -18.72 8.59
CA GLN A 268 -6.67 -20.07 8.88
C GLN A 268 -6.50 -20.92 7.60
N SER A 269 -6.85 -20.36 6.44
CA SER A 269 -6.71 -20.96 5.10
C SER A 269 -5.78 -20.13 4.22
N ALA A 270 -5.08 -20.78 3.29
CA ALA A 270 -4.29 -20.09 2.28
C ALA A 270 -5.17 -19.20 1.39
N ALA A 271 -4.67 -18.01 1.03
CA ALA A 271 -5.43 -16.98 0.35
C ALA A 271 -5.90 -17.41 -1.05
N SER A 272 -7.22 -17.40 -1.24
CA SER A 272 -7.92 -17.62 -2.52
C SER A 272 -7.90 -16.36 -3.41
N GLY A 273 -7.71 -15.17 -2.82
CA GLY A 273 -7.51 -13.91 -3.54
C GLY A 273 -6.54 -12.97 -2.83
N SER A 274 -6.02 -11.97 -3.54
CA SER A 274 -5.08 -11.01 -2.97
C SER A 274 -5.80 -9.90 -2.20
N THR A 275 -5.42 -9.66 -0.94
CA THR A 275 -5.88 -8.51 -0.15
C THR A 275 -4.89 -7.35 -0.28
N VAL A 276 -5.39 -6.16 -0.60
CA VAL A 276 -4.59 -4.98 -0.96
C VAL A 276 -4.90 -3.83 0.00
N VAL A 277 -3.90 -3.38 0.74
CA VAL A 277 -3.98 -2.26 1.69
C VAL A 277 -3.09 -1.14 1.16
N ARG A 278 -3.66 -0.14 0.47
CA ARG A 278 -2.85 0.87 -0.24
C ARG A 278 -3.31 2.31 -0.13
N HIS A 279 -2.38 3.25 -0.22
CA HIS A 279 -2.66 4.70 -0.23
C HIS A 279 -3.47 5.23 0.97
N ASN A 280 -3.54 4.50 2.09
CA ASN A 280 -4.24 4.95 3.28
C ASN A 280 -3.34 5.89 4.10
N ARG A 281 -3.97 6.84 4.82
CA ARG A 281 -3.31 7.58 5.90
C ARG A 281 -3.71 6.95 7.23
N ILE A 282 -2.74 6.43 7.96
CA ILE A 282 -2.93 5.73 9.22
C ILE A 282 -2.21 6.51 10.33
N SER A 283 -2.89 6.82 11.44
CA SER A 283 -2.25 7.54 12.55
C SER A 283 -2.70 7.09 13.95
N ASN A 284 -1.80 7.25 14.93
CA ASN A 284 -2.06 7.02 16.35
C ASN A 284 -2.59 5.60 16.65
N ILE A 285 -1.78 4.57 16.37
CA ILE A 285 -2.13 3.17 16.68
C ILE A 285 -1.39 2.76 17.96
N LEU A 286 -2.09 2.83 19.08
CA LEU A 286 -1.48 2.88 20.42
C LEU A 286 -2.06 1.79 21.35
N GLY A 287 -1.26 0.79 21.65
CA GLY A 287 -1.55 -0.17 22.72
C GLY A 287 -0.29 -0.81 23.27
N GLU A 288 -0.43 -1.85 24.07
CA GLU A 288 0.70 -2.72 24.41
C GLU A 288 1.27 -3.37 23.14
N GLU A 289 0.39 -3.81 22.25
CA GLU A 289 0.75 -4.14 20.87
C GLU A 289 0.06 -3.20 19.88
N GLY A 290 0.60 -2.00 19.65
CA GLY A 290 0.17 -1.13 18.55
C GLY A 290 0.92 -1.42 17.26
N ASP A 291 0.38 -2.34 16.45
CA ASP A 291 0.89 -2.69 15.12
C ASP A 291 -0.07 -2.07 14.07
N ALA A 292 0.33 -1.07 13.28
CA ALA A 292 -0.63 -0.36 12.41
C ALA A 292 -1.31 -1.28 11.37
N ILE A 293 -0.53 -2.04 10.59
CA ILE A 293 -1.04 -3.06 9.67
C ILE A 293 -0.48 -4.43 10.09
N GLN A 294 -1.34 -5.43 10.29
CA GLN A 294 -0.92 -6.80 10.52
C GLN A 294 -1.54 -7.76 9.47
N ILE A 295 -0.69 -8.54 8.82
CA ILE A 295 -1.05 -9.74 8.07
C ILE A 295 -0.76 -10.95 8.99
N LEU A 296 -1.75 -11.81 9.26
CA LEU A 296 -1.65 -12.92 10.21
C LEU A 296 -2.36 -14.19 9.70
N PHE A 297 -1.59 -15.07 9.08
CA PHE A 297 -2.02 -16.35 8.56
C PHE A 297 -1.37 -17.51 9.34
N GLY A 298 -1.84 -18.73 9.12
CA GLY A 298 -1.35 -19.96 9.78
C GLY A 298 0.14 -20.24 9.60
N LEU A 299 0.76 -20.84 10.63
CA LEU A 299 2.22 -20.89 10.82
C LEU A 299 2.92 -22.17 10.33
N SER A 300 2.18 -23.23 9.95
CA SER A 300 2.79 -24.52 9.58
C SER A 300 1.93 -25.27 8.54
N PRO A 301 2.41 -25.40 7.27
CA PRO A 301 3.45 -24.56 6.67
C PRO A 301 3.04 -23.07 6.69
N PHE A 302 3.99 -22.15 6.42
CA PHE A 302 3.67 -20.72 6.32
C PHE A 302 2.60 -20.50 5.23
N LEU A 303 1.38 -20.18 5.63
CA LEU A 303 0.27 -20.09 4.68
C LEU A 303 0.46 -18.89 3.73
N THR A 304 0.30 -19.14 2.43
CA THR A 304 0.23 -18.12 1.39
C THR A 304 -0.89 -17.12 1.71
N ALA A 305 -0.53 -15.86 1.89
CA ALA A 305 -1.43 -14.76 2.27
C ALA A 305 -1.73 -13.79 1.12
N ARG A 306 -0.89 -13.74 0.07
CA ARG A 306 -1.05 -12.90 -1.14
C ARG A 306 -1.30 -11.42 -0.82
N ALA A 307 -0.82 -10.92 0.32
CA ALA A 307 -1.14 -9.56 0.78
C ALA A 307 -0.22 -8.51 0.16
N MET A 308 -0.80 -7.39 -0.29
CA MET A 308 -0.05 -6.25 -0.82
C MET A 308 -0.29 -5.03 0.09
N VAL A 309 0.76 -4.50 0.69
CA VAL A 309 0.69 -3.31 1.54
C VAL A 309 1.55 -2.21 0.91
N SER A 310 0.94 -1.22 0.23
CA SER A 310 1.73 -0.26 -0.56
C SER A 310 1.31 1.20 -0.55
N GLY A 311 2.30 2.10 -0.61
CA GLY A 311 2.08 3.54 -0.70
C GLY A 311 1.29 4.16 0.47
N ASN A 312 1.23 3.50 1.62
CA ASN A 312 0.53 4.02 2.80
C ASN A 312 1.43 5.02 3.56
N LEU A 313 0.81 6.04 4.16
CA LEU A 313 1.45 6.93 5.12
C LEU A 313 1.04 6.50 6.53
N ILE A 314 2.01 6.06 7.34
CA ILE A 314 1.81 5.60 8.71
C ILE A 314 2.50 6.56 9.67
N GLU A 315 1.75 7.14 10.60
CA GLU A 315 2.22 8.20 11.50
C GLU A 315 1.95 7.80 12.98
N THR A 316 3.01 7.52 13.73
CA THR A 316 2.96 7.19 15.17
C THR A 316 2.23 5.89 15.54
N VAL A 317 3.04 4.90 15.88
CA VAL A 317 2.64 3.57 16.40
C VAL A 317 3.39 3.27 17.70
N SER A 318 2.83 2.45 18.59
CA SER A 318 3.55 2.06 19.81
C SER A 318 4.52 0.88 19.60
N ARG A 319 4.26 -0.03 18.64
CA ARG A 319 5.02 -1.28 18.48
C ARG A 319 5.57 -1.52 17.07
N ARG A 320 4.73 -1.51 16.02
CA ARG A 320 5.13 -1.72 14.61
C ARG A 320 4.32 -0.86 13.64
N ALA A 321 4.89 -0.55 12.48
CA ALA A 321 4.11 0.00 11.37
C ALA A 321 3.43 -1.12 10.57
N ILE A 322 4.17 -2.16 10.19
CA ILE A 322 3.69 -3.26 9.34
C ILE A 322 4.27 -4.58 9.88
N LYS A 323 3.40 -5.53 10.22
CA LYS A 323 3.76 -6.89 10.60
C LYS A 323 3.27 -7.87 9.53
N VAL A 324 4.19 -8.66 8.97
CA VAL A 324 3.86 -9.72 8.01
C VAL A 324 4.11 -11.07 8.67
N GLN A 325 3.06 -11.88 8.77
CA GLN A 325 3.11 -13.24 9.28
C GLN A 325 2.26 -14.13 8.36
N GLY A 326 2.78 -14.40 7.16
CA GLY A 326 2.13 -15.08 6.04
C GLY A 326 2.95 -14.95 4.76
N ALA A 327 2.96 -15.98 3.92
CA ALA A 327 3.82 -16.04 2.73
C ALA A 327 3.26 -15.29 1.50
N ASP A 328 4.10 -15.07 0.49
CA ASP A 328 3.73 -14.43 -0.79
C ASP A 328 3.19 -13.00 -0.62
N CYS A 329 3.84 -12.21 0.24
CA CYS A 329 3.44 -10.83 0.55
C CYS A 329 4.35 -9.77 -0.08
N SER A 330 3.83 -8.56 -0.25
CA SER A 330 4.64 -7.38 -0.60
C SER A 330 4.33 -6.20 0.31
N VAL A 331 5.39 -5.47 0.67
CA VAL A 331 5.37 -4.25 1.48
C VAL A 331 6.20 -3.21 0.73
N THR A 332 5.56 -2.35 -0.07
CA THR A 332 6.29 -1.45 -0.98
C THR A 332 5.91 0.03 -0.85
N ASP A 333 6.88 0.92 -1.01
CA ASP A 333 6.65 2.37 -1.17
C ASP A 333 5.94 3.05 0.04
N ASN A 334 5.84 2.37 1.19
CA ASN A 334 5.18 2.91 2.37
C ASN A 334 6.11 3.92 3.08
N THR A 335 5.52 4.99 3.62
CA THR A 335 6.24 5.97 4.43
C THR A 335 5.83 5.84 5.88
N TYR A 336 6.78 5.59 6.78
CA TYR A 336 6.58 5.74 8.22
C TYR A 336 7.24 7.01 8.75
N LYS A 337 6.52 7.75 9.60
CA LYS A 337 7.02 8.91 10.36
C LYS A 337 6.67 8.74 11.83
N HIS A 338 7.57 9.15 12.72
CA HIS A 338 7.25 9.27 14.13
C HIS A 338 6.87 10.72 14.49
N LEU A 339 5.64 10.93 14.98
CA LEU A 339 5.13 12.23 15.38
C LEU A 339 4.73 12.20 16.87
N GLY A 340 5.54 12.81 17.74
CA GLY A 340 5.27 12.88 19.18
C GLY A 340 6.42 12.31 20.02
N PRO A 341 6.12 11.82 21.25
CA PRO A 341 7.12 11.27 22.15
C PRO A 341 7.45 9.81 21.83
N ALA A 342 8.66 9.40 22.22
CA ALA A 342 9.14 8.02 22.09
C ALA A 342 8.15 7.00 22.67
N PRO A 343 7.94 5.83 22.02
CA PRO A 343 7.02 4.81 22.53
C PRO A 343 7.45 4.26 23.90
N SER A 344 6.46 3.88 24.72
CA SER A 344 6.63 3.41 26.10
C SER A 344 7.19 1.98 26.20
N GLY A 345 8.42 1.78 25.71
CA GLY A 345 9.16 0.51 25.79
C GLY A 345 8.69 -0.60 24.83
N THR A 346 7.48 -0.52 24.30
CA THR A 346 6.86 -1.57 23.46
C THR A 346 7.35 -1.63 22.01
N ALA A 347 8.13 -0.64 21.56
CA ALA A 347 8.64 -0.50 20.18
C ALA A 347 9.47 -1.71 19.71
N ALA A 348 9.05 -2.33 18.61
CA ALA A 348 9.73 -3.46 17.96
C ALA A 348 10.47 -2.98 16.69
N ALA A 349 10.24 -3.64 15.55
CA ALA A 349 10.65 -3.19 14.22
C ALA A 349 9.52 -2.46 13.49
N LEU A 350 9.81 -1.52 12.59
CA LEU A 350 8.75 -0.84 11.83
C LEU A 350 8.14 -1.77 10.78
N ILE A 351 8.97 -2.46 9.99
CA ILE A 351 8.54 -3.58 9.15
C ILE A 351 9.10 -4.86 9.78
N ASP A 352 8.22 -5.77 10.19
CA ASP A 352 8.58 -7.01 10.88
C ASP A 352 8.01 -8.23 10.11
N VAL A 353 8.89 -8.94 9.40
CA VAL A 353 8.56 -10.13 8.59
C VAL A 353 8.88 -11.39 9.41
N ILE A 354 7.84 -12.05 9.91
CA ILE A 354 7.96 -13.14 10.89
C ILE A 354 7.40 -14.41 10.27
N HIS A 355 8.18 -15.50 10.25
CA HIS A 355 7.71 -16.84 9.90
C HIS A 355 7.00 -16.85 8.54
N SER A 356 7.66 -16.31 7.51
CA SER A 356 7.04 -15.98 6.21
C SER A 356 8.01 -16.20 5.05
N ASP A 357 7.51 -16.77 3.96
CA ASP A 357 8.28 -16.97 2.73
C ASP A 357 7.91 -15.96 1.63
N ARG A 358 8.84 -15.73 0.69
CA ARG A 358 8.61 -15.02 -0.58
C ARG A 358 8.00 -13.63 -0.34
N VAL A 359 8.61 -12.87 0.58
CA VAL A 359 8.16 -11.53 0.97
C VAL A 359 9.06 -10.46 0.36
N LEU A 360 8.47 -9.53 -0.40
CA LEU A 360 9.15 -8.34 -0.91
C LEU A 360 8.95 -7.16 0.05
N VAL A 361 10.04 -6.52 0.48
CA VAL A 361 10.05 -5.26 1.23
C VAL A 361 10.88 -4.25 0.44
N ALA A 362 10.24 -3.32 -0.28
CA ALA A 362 10.96 -2.46 -1.22
C ALA A 362 10.52 -0.99 -1.27
N GLY A 363 11.46 -0.07 -1.50
CA GLY A 363 11.17 1.37 -1.68
C GLY A 363 10.55 2.08 -0.47
N ASN A 364 10.44 1.44 0.70
CA ASN A 364 9.83 2.04 1.88
C ASN A 364 10.75 3.09 2.51
N VAL A 365 10.18 4.16 3.05
CA VAL A 365 10.90 5.26 3.72
C VAL A 365 10.51 5.28 5.19
N LEU A 366 11.46 4.93 6.07
CA LEU A 366 11.21 4.61 7.47
C LEU A 366 11.99 5.50 8.44
N ASP A 367 11.28 6.30 9.23
CA ASP A 367 11.80 7.00 10.40
C ASP A 367 11.85 6.07 11.63
N ALA A 368 12.96 5.35 11.78
CA ALA A 368 13.18 4.32 12.78
C ALA A 368 13.89 4.85 14.06
N ALA A 369 13.64 6.10 14.45
CA ALA A 369 14.29 6.76 15.60
C ALA A 369 14.20 6.00 16.95
N TYR A 370 13.21 5.12 17.12
CA TYR A 370 13.01 4.30 18.33
C TYR A 370 12.83 2.80 18.04
N PHE A 371 13.06 2.37 16.80
CA PHE A 371 12.67 1.07 16.26
C PHE A 371 13.85 0.37 15.57
N THR A 372 13.76 -0.95 15.41
CA THR A 372 14.50 -1.61 14.32
C THR A 372 13.85 -1.16 13.01
N GLY A 373 14.62 -0.85 11.97
CA GLY A 373 14.01 -0.37 10.71
C GLY A 373 13.21 -1.46 10.01
N ILE A 374 13.92 -2.45 9.50
CA ILE A 374 13.35 -3.63 8.85
C ILE A 374 13.88 -4.88 9.56
N GLN A 375 13.01 -5.85 9.80
CA GLN A 375 13.35 -7.11 10.43
C GLN A 375 12.77 -8.28 9.63
N ALA A 376 13.55 -9.36 9.48
CA ALA A 376 13.01 -10.65 9.06
C ALA A 376 13.54 -11.81 9.94
N VAL A 377 12.63 -12.65 10.45
CA VAL A 377 12.93 -13.70 11.43
C VAL A 377 12.24 -15.03 11.06
N GLY A 378 13.03 -16.10 10.93
CA GLY A 378 12.55 -17.47 10.75
C GLY A 378 12.68 -18.32 12.01
N GLN A 379 11.59 -18.52 12.74
CA GLN A 379 11.53 -19.46 13.89
C GLN A 379 10.22 -20.26 13.84
N PRO A 380 10.18 -21.52 14.34
CA PRO A 380 11.32 -22.44 14.44
C PRO A 380 11.84 -22.90 13.07
N LEU A 381 11.12 -22.57 11.98
CA LEU A 381 11.52 -22.83 10.60
C LEU A 381 12.14 -21.56 9.98
N LYS A 382 13.17 -21.72 9.13
CA LYS A 382 13.80 -20.61 8.43
C LYS A 382 12.85 -19.96 7.43
N SER A 383 12.86 -18.62 7.33
CA SER A 383 12.13 -17.88 6.29
C SER A 383 12.92 -17.85 4.99
N ALA A 384 12.29 -18.17 3.86
CA ALA A 384 12.95 -18.28 2.56
C ALA A 384 12.49 -17.21 1.56
N GLY A 385 13.42 -16.66 0.79
CA GLY A 385 13.10 -15.76 -0.33
C GLY A 385 12.64 -14.35 0.07
N VAL A 386 13.02 -13.84 1.23
CA VAL A 386 12.78 -12.46 1.66
C VAL A 386 13.69 -11.50 0.88
N GLN A 387 13.11 -10.48 0.23
CA GLN A 387 13.83 -9.51 -0.58
C GLN A 387 13.69 -8.11 0.03
N ILE A 388 14.77 -7.55 0.58
CA ILE A 388 14.81 -6.21 1.18
C ILE A 388 15.57 -5.29 0.21
N ILE A 389 14.85 -4.50 -0.60
CA ILE A 389 15.40 -3.83 -1.79
C ILE A 389 15.11 -2.32 -1.80
N ASP A 390 16.13 -1.49 -2.01
CA ASP A 390 16.02 -0.03 -2.26
C ASP A 390 15.22 0.76 -1.20
N ASN A 391 15.15 0.28 0.06
CA ASN A 391 14.49 1.00 1.16
C ASN A 391 15.39 2.10 1.74
N VAL A 392 14.79 3.12 2.33
CA VAL A 392 15.49 4.18 3.07
C VAL A 392 15.12 4.09 4.55
N VAL A 393 16.07 3.69 5.39
CA VAL A 393 15.90 3.49 6.84
C VAL A 393 16.70 4.55 7.59
N ARG A 394 16.07 5.27 8.53
CA ARG A 394 16.72 6.24 9.42
C ARG A 394 16.62 5.78 10.87
N SER A 395 17.62 5.04 11.36
CA SER A 395 17.57 4.40 12.67
C SER A 395 18.13 5.26 13.80
N GLY A 396 17.45 5.19 14.94
CA GLY A 396 17.94 5.72 16.20
C GLY A 396 19.13 4.94 16.77
N THR A 397 19.79 5.53 17.76
CA THR A 397 21.11 5.13 18.26
C THR A 397 21.21 3.67 18.71
N THR A 398 20.22 3.11 19.39
CA THR A 398 20.34 1.83 20.09
C THR A 398 20.02 0.59 19.26
N LYS A 399 19.27 0.70 18.16
CA LYS A 399 18.72 -0.44 17.39
C LYS A 399 19.34 -0.57 16.00
N PRO A 400 19.31 -1.77 15.39
CA PRO A 400 19.82 -1.97 14.04
C PRO A 400 18.88 -1.41 12.96
N GLY A 401 19.45 -1.03 11.82
CA GLY A 401 18.69 -0.62 10.64
C GLY A 401 17.94 -1.78 10.00
N ILE A 402 18.67 -2.85 9.68
CA ILE A 402 18.15 -4.10 9.15
C ILE A 402 18.61 -5.25 10.07
N TYR A 403 17.68 -6.07 10.57
CA TYR A 403 17.96 -7.27 11.37
C TYR A 403 17.48 -8.54 10.65
N LEU A 404 18.33 -9.56 10.61
CA LEU A 404 18.07 -10.83 9.93
C LEU A 404 18.42 -12.02 10.82
N GLU A 405 17.43 -12.88 11.07
CA GLU A 405 17.60 -14.09 11.87
C GLU A 405 17.01 -15.31 11.17
N ASN A 406 17.81 -16.35 10.97
CA ASN A 406 17.37 -17.61 10.35
C ASN A 406 16.67 -17.42 8.99
N VAL A 407 17.21 -16.55 8.14
CA VAL A 407 16.69 -16.27 6.79
C VAL A 407 17.55 -16.99 5.73
N VAL A 408 16.95 -17.46 4.62
CA VAL A 408 17.67 -18.12 3.52
C VAL A 408 17.23 -17.71 2.12
N HIS A 409 18.10 -17.89 1.12
CA HIS A 409 17.84 -17.59 -0.29
C HIS A 409 17.33 -16.15 -0.51
N SER A 410 17.90 -15.20 0.24
CA SER A 410 17.31 -13.89 0.50
C SER A 410 18.31 -12.76 0.28
N GLN A 411 17.80 -11.54 0.10
CA GLN A 411 18.61 -10.42 -0.40
C GLN A 411 18.40 -9.14 0.40
N VAL A 412 19.49 -8.39 0.57
CA VAL A 412 19.52 -7.01 1.07
C VAL A 412 20.25 -6.19 0.01
N GLN A 413 19.52 -5.50 -0.87
CA GLN A 413 20.08 -4.81 -2.04
C GLN A 413 19.74 -3.33 -2.08
N GLY A 414 20.72 -2.46 -2.36
CA GLY A 414 20.50 -1.04 -2.70
C GLY A 414 19.93 -0.16 -1.58
N ASN A 415 19.66 -0.71 -0.40
CA ASN A 415 19.06 0.03 0.71
C ASN A 415 20.00 1.13 1.21
N THR A 416 19.43 2.29 1.55
CA THR A 416 20.14 3.34 2.30
C THR A 416 19.77 3.25 3.77
N VAL A 417 20.76 3.03 4.64
CA VAL A 417 20.58 2.96 6.09
C VAL A 417 21.38 4.08 6.75
N GLU A 418 20.69 4.99 7.43
CA GLU A 418 21.24 6.21 8.04
C GLU A 418 21.05 6.11 9.56
N GLY A 419 22.12 6.15 10.36
CA GLY A 419 22.06 5.92 11.81
C GLY A 419 21.86 4.45 12.20
N GLY A 420 21.73 4.19 13.51
CA GLY A 420 21.63 2.84 14.09
C GLY A 420 22.87 2.38 14.87
N SER A 421 22.68 1.39 15.75
CA SER A 421 23.77 0.70 16.45
C SER A 421 24.50 -0.31 15.56
N THR A 422 23.87 -0.75 14.47
CA THR A 422 24.48 -1.47 13.35
C THR A 422 23.58 -1.33 12.13
N ALA A 423 24.10 -1.06 10.94
CA ALA A 423 23.25 -0.83 9.77
C ALA A 423 22.59 -2.12 9.26
N VAL A 424 23.35 -3.21 9.15
CA VAL A 424 22.84 -4.56 8.84
C VAL A 424 23.41 -5.57 9.84
N CYS A 425 22.56 -6.22 10.62
CA CYS A 425 22.94 -7.25 11.59
C CYS A 425 22.30 -8.59 11.21
N MET A 426 23.08 -9.68 11.17
CA MET A 426 22.59 -10.98 10.70
C MET A 426 23.14 -12.18 11.48
N THR A 427 22.26 -13.10 11.85
CA THR A 427 22.54 -14.36 12.56
C THR A 427 21.76 -15.53 11.95
N GLY A 428 22.30 -16.75 12.04
CA GLY A 428 21.63 -18.01 11.65
C GLY A 428 21.27 -18.15 10.17
N SER A 429 21.68 -17.20 9.33
CA SER A 429 21.16 -17.02 7.97
C SER A 429 22.15 -17.54 6.92
N SER A 430 21.66 -18.03 5.76
CA SER A 430 22.56 -18.56 4.73
C SER A 430 22.03 -18.34 3.32
N ASP A 431 22.90 -18.43 2.32
CA ASP A 431 22.51 -18.26 0.91
C ASP A 431 21.97 -16.82 0.68
N MET A 432 22.75 -15.85 1.18
CA MET A 432 22.37 -14.44 1.32
C MET A 432 23.19 -13.53 0.38
N ASN A 433 22.52 -12.61 -0.30
CA ASN A 433 23.16 -11.53 -1.06
C ASN A 433 22.98 -10.19 -0.33
N ILE A 434 24.08 -9.54 0.04
CA ILE A 434 24.09 -8.19 0.63
C ILE A 434 24.86 -7.27 -0.33
N ILE A 435 24.13 -6.56 -1.20
CA ILE A 435 24.70 -5.94 -2.41
C ILE A 435 24.36 -4.44 -2.54
N SER A 436 25.36 -3.62 -2.86
CA SER A 436 25.19 -2.19 -3.21
C SER A 436 24.45 -1.31 -2.19
N ASN A 437 24.38 -1.70 -0.91
CA ASN A 437 23.74 -0.90 0.13
C ASN A 437 24.62 0.29 0.54
N ILE A 438 23.97 1.39 0.95
CA ILE A 438 24.63 2.64 1.36
C ILE A 438 24.42 2.84 2.86
N LEU A 439 25.48 2.78 3.64
CA LEU A 439 25.45 2.88 5.11
C LEU A 439 25.98 4.25 5.54
N LYS A 440 25.24 5.02 6.35
CA LYS A 440 25.61 6.40 6.71
C LYS A 440 25.49 6.69 8.19
N GLY A 441 26.41 7.47 8.75
CA GLY A 441 26.26 8.08 10.08
C GLY A 441 26.03 7.09 11.22
N ILE A 442 26.53 5.86 11.08
CA ILE A 442 26.37 4.79 12.07
C ILE A 442 27.19 5.14 13.32
N GLU A 443 26.60 4.88 14.50
CA GLU A 443 27.13 5.35 15.78
C GLU A 443 28.62 5.03 16.01
N PRO A 444 29.36 5.88 16.78
CA PRO A 444 30.71 5.57 17.25
C PRO A 444 30.82 4.30 18.12
N ALA A 445 29.70 3.70 18.50
CA ALA A 445 29.63 2.42 19.17
C ALA A 445 29.48 1.20 18.23
N GLY A 446 29.01 1.41 16.99
CA GLY A 446 28.45 0.38 16.10
C GLY A 446 29.35 -0.13 14.97
N ASN A 447 28.81 -1.02 14.13
CA ASN A 447 29.46 -1.50 12.89
C ASN A 447 28.56 -1.15 11.68
N GLY A 448 29.12 -1.02 10.48
CA GLY A 448 28.29 -0.94 9.27
C GLY A 448 27.46 -2.23 9.10
N MET A 449 28.14 -3.37 9.06
CA MET A 449 27.57 -4.70 8.97
C MET A 449 28.18 -5.60 10.04
N ARG A 450 27.35 -6.39 10.72
CA ARG A 450 27.78 -7.42 11.67
C ARG A 450 27.14 -8.75 11.30
N ILE A 451 27.96 -9.70 10.86
CA ILE A 451 27.51 -11.01 10.37
C ILE A 451 28.11 -12.09 11.25
N LEU A 452 27.25 -12.79 12.01
CA LEU A 452 27.66 -13.71 13.06
C LEU A 452 28.11 -15.08 12.51
N SER A 453 28.90 -15.81 13.29
CA SER A 453 29.46 -17.13 12.92
C SER A 453 28.43 -18.24 12.69
N SER A 454 27.18 -17.99 13.06
CA SER A 454 26.01 -18.82 12.75
C SER A 454 25.52 -18.69 11.30
N CYS A 455 26.07 -17.78 10.50
CA CYS A 455 25.75 -17.60 9.07
C CYS A 455 26.72 -18.36 8.15
N SER A 456 26.36 -18.58 6.88
CA SER A 456 27.25 -19.23 5.88
C SER A 456 26.80 -18.98 4.44
N ARG A 457 27.70 -19.19 3.45
CA ARG A 457 27.41 -19.10 2.00
C ARG A 457 26.76 -17.76 1.62
N MET A 458 27.55 -16.70 1.56
CA MET A 458 27.03 -15.33 1.39
C MET A 458 27.85 -14.55 0.38
N VAL A 459 27.22 -13.62 -0.34
CA VAL A 459 27.89 -12.61 -1.16
C VAL A 459 27.68 -11.25 -0.54
N ILE A 460 28.76 -10.57 -0.14
CA ILE A 460 28.71 -9.20 0.40
C ILE A 460 29.49 -8.31 -0.57
N ALA A 461 28.79 -7.62 -1.48
CA ALA A 461 29.42 -7.00 -2.64
C ALA A 461 29.01 -5.54 -2.93
N GLY A 462 29.98 -4.69 -3.25
CA GLY A 462 29.73 -3.33 -3.77
C GLY A 462 29.07 -2.36 -2.78
N ASN A 463 28.96 -2.70 -1.51
CA ASN A 463 28.35 -1.84 -0.49
C ASN A 463 29.28 -0.65 -0.19
N VAL A 464 28.70 0.49 0.20
CA VAL A 464 29.45 1.72 0.51
C VAL A 464 29.07 2.23 1.91
N ALA A 465 30.06 2.58 2.72
CA ALA A 465 29.86 3.24 4.01
C ALA A 465 30.40 4.67 4.01
N ASN A 466 29.68 5.60 4.64
CA ASN A 466 30.10 6.99 4.82
C ASN A 466 29.82 7.45 6.27
N GLY A 467 30.81 8.02 6.96
CA GLY A 467 30.67 8.45 8.36
C GLY A 467 30.29 7.33 9.34
N VAL A 468 30.75 6.09 9.13
CA VAL A 468 30.66 5.01 10.13
C VAL A 468 31.78 5.19 11.15
N ALA A 469 31.44 5.39 12.42
CA ALA A 469 32.37 5.93 13.41
C ALA A 469 33.06 4.88 14.34
N ARG A 470 32.98 3.57 14.01
CA ARG A 470 33.79 2.53 14.67
C ARG A 470 34.47 1.57 13.68
N ILE A 471 35.26 0.66 14.23
CA ILE A 471 36.55 0.20 13.66
C ILE A 471 36.41 -0.65 12.38
N TRP A 472 35.23 -1.17 12.02
CA TRP A 472 35.07 -1.94 10.78
C TRP A 472 33.73 -1.65 10.10
N MET A 473 33.76 -1.46 8.78
CA MET A 473 32.53 -1.40 7.99
C MET A 473 31.84 -2.77 7.96
N ILE A 474 32.57 -3.87 7.80
CA ILE A 474 32.05 -5.24 7.84
C ILE A 474 32.84 -6.03 8.89
N GLN A 475 32.18 -6.48 9.96
CA GLN A 475 32.65 -7.63 10.73
C GLN A 475 32.00 -8.89 10.16
N ASN A 476 32.82 -9.76 9.56
CA ASN A 476 32.44 -11.10 9.17
C ASN A 476 33.01 -12.10 10.18
N ASP A 477 32.13 -12.81 10.86
CA ASP A 477 32.47 -13.96 11.70
C ASP A 477 32.15 -15.29 11.00
N SER A 478 31.66 -15.27 9.76
CA SER A 478 31.02 -16.41 9.08
C SER A 478 31.92 -17.13 8.07
N PRO A 479 31.89 -18.47 7.99
CA PRO A 479 32.64 -19.24 6.98
C PRO A 479 32.03 -19.18 5.57
N GLY A 480 32.88 -19.34 4.56
CA GLY A 480 32.48 -19.42 3.15
C GLY A 480 31.76 -18.17 2.61
N ALA A 481 32.19 -16.98 3.03
CA ALA A 481 31.67 -15.70 2.53
C ALA A 481 32.51 -15.17 1.35
N HIS A 482 31.86 -14.65 0.31
CA HIS A 482 32.50 -13.93 -0.79
C HIS A 482 32.30 -12.42 -0.59
N VAL A 483 33.30 -11.75 0.01
CA VAL A 483 33.22 -10.33 0.40
C VAL A 483 34.07 -9.49 -0.55
N ARG A 484 33.45 -8.73 -1.45
CA ARG A 484 34.16 -8.07 -2.54
C ARG A 484 33.71 -6.65 -2.88
N ASP A 485 34.65 -5.85 -3.39
CA ASP A 485 34.38 -4.54 -4.01
C ASP A 485 33.65 -3.53 -3.08
N ASN A 486 33.68 -3.75 -1.76
CA ASN A 486 33.05 -2.87 -0.76
C ASN A 486 33.96 -1.69 -0.42
N VAL A 487 33.38 -0.52 -0.12
CA VAL A 487 34.13 0.73 0.11
C VAL A 487 33.76 1.37 1.45
N ASN A 488 34.70 1.39 2.39
CA ASN A 488 34.61 2.22 3.58
C ASN A 488 35.14 3.64 3.30
N ALA A 489 34.22 4.57 3.07
CA ALA A 489 34.44 6.00 2.93
C ALA A 489 33.96 6.78 4.17
N ALA A 490 34.30 6.29 5.37
CA ALA A 490 34.24 7.08 6.61
C ALA A 490 35.03 8.41 6.49
N THR A 491 35.00 9.24 7.53
CA THR A 491 35.76 10.51 7.58
C THR A 491 36.68 10.64 8.80
N SER A 492 36.66 9.67 9.70
CA SER A 492 37.54 9.59 10.88
C SER A 492 37.62 8.17 11.43
N GLY A 493 38.72 7.84 12.11
CA GLY A 493 38.94 6.57 12.80
C GLY A 493 40.03 5.68 12.17
N THR A 494 40.56 4.74 12.97
CA THR A 494 41.58 3.76 12.57
C THR A 494 41.02 2.56 11.80
N GLY A 495 39.77 2.65 11.34
CA GLY A 495 38.97 1.50 10.91
C GLY A 495 39.14 1.09 9.45
N GLY A 496 39.11 -0.22 9.19
CA GLY A 496 39.18 -0.78 7.85
C GLY A 496 37.83 -1.07 7.21
N CYS A 497 37.83 -1.65 6.02
CA CYS A 497 36.60 -2.08 5.36
C CYS A 497 36.10 -3.43 5.91
N VAL A 498 36.97 -4.43 6.05
CA VAL A 498 36.57 -5.77 6.49
C VAL A 498 37.43 -6.30 7.63
N ARG A 499 36.81 -6.84 8.68
CA ARG A 499 37.40 -7.74 9.68
C ARG A 499 36.91 -9.15 9.42
N ALA A 500 37.86 -10.07 9.22
CA ALA A 500 37.63 -11.51 9.21
C ALA A 500 38.15 -12.09 10.54
N THR A 501 37.26 -12.64 11.36
CA THR A 501 37.64 -13.30 12.62
C THR A 501 37.93 -14.79 12.41
N LEU A 502 38.45 -15.47 13.44
CA LEU A 502 38.92 -16.86 13.40
C LEU A 502 37.94 -17.87 12.76
N THR A 503 36.64 -17.62 12.83
CA THR A 503 35.58 -18.48 12.30
C THR A 503 35.28 -18.28 10.81
N SER A 504 35.97 -17.36 10.13
CA SER A 504 35.75 -16.99 8.71
C SER A 504 36.28 -17.99 7.67
N LYS A 505 36.57 -19.25 8.07
CA LYS A 505 37.27 -20.27 7.27
C LYS A 505 36.72 -20.40 5.84
N GLY A 506 37.60 -20.44 4.85
CA GLY A 506 37.25 -20.61 3.43
C GLY A 506 36.57 -19.40 2.77
N SER A 507 36.58 -18.23 3.41
CA SER A 507 36.05 -17.00 2.83
C SER A 507 37.05 -16.34 1.86
N VAL A 508 36.52 -15.60 0.88
CA VAL A 508 37.28 -14.94 -0.21
C VAL A 508 37.07 -13.44 -0.14
N TYR A 509 38.17 -12.67 -0.12
CA TYR A 509 38.13 -11.21 0.05
C TYR A 509 38.86 -10.48 -1.10
N ARG A 510 38.15 -9.67 -1.88
CA ARG A 510 38.71 -9.07 -3.11
C ARG A 510 38.21 -7.65 -3.38
N GLY A 511 39.12 -6.70 -3.62
CA GLY A 511 38.74 -5.34 -4.05
C GLY A 511 38.13 -4.47 -2.97
N ASN A 512 38.15 -4.88 -1.70
CA ASN A 512 37.61 -4.07 -0.60
C ASN A 512 38.59 -2.94 -0.26
N ALA A 513 38.08 -1.73 -0.03
CA ALA A 513 38.90 -0.52 0.15
C ALA A 513 38.46 0.28 1.39
N SER A 514 39.41 0.84 2.13
CA SER A 514 39.16 1.89 3.13
C SER A 514 39.91 3.15 2.72
N LEU A 515 39.18 4.25 2.56
CA LEU A 515 39.72 5.50 2.01
C LEU A 515 40.47 6.36 3.04
N ASN A 516 40.40 5.99 4.33
CA ASN A 516 40.97 6.73 5.46
C ASN A 516 42.30 6.13 5.96
N GLY A 517 42.95 5.29 5.16
CA GLY A 517 44.20 4.63 5.50
C GLY A 517 44.09 3.45 6.47
N GLY A 518 42.88 3.07 6.90
CA GLY A 518 42.62 1.76 7.47
C GLY A 518 42.85 0.62 6.45
N ALA A 519 42.87 -0.63 6.93
CA ALA A 519 43.06 -1.78 6.04
C ALA A 519 41.84 -2.00 5.11
N GLY A 520 42.07 -2.54 3.90
CA GLY A 520 40.98 -3.07 3.07
C GLY A 520 40.37 -4.30 3.73
N VAL A 521 41.21 -5.25 4.14
CA VAL A 521 40.86 -6.44 4.92
C VAL A 521 41.86 -6.61 6.06
N TYR A 522 41.38 -7.03 7.23
CA TYR A 522 42.16 -7.48 8.38
C TYR A 522 41.67 -8.87 8.80
N ALA A 523 42.59 -9.73 9.25
CA ALA A 523 42.34 -11.13 9.56
C ALA A 523 42.91 -11.52 10.92
N GLU A 524 42.24 -12.40 11.65
CA GLU A 524 42.69 -12.85 12.99
C GLU A 524 43.37 -14.23 12.97
N ALA A 525 43.10 -15.04 11.94
CA ALA A 525 43.90 -16.21 11.56
C ALA A 525 43.98 -16.28 10.04
N TYR A 526 45.13 -16.77 9.54
CA TYR A 526 45.55 -16.53 8.16
C TYR A 526 45.56 -17.79 7.29
N ASP A 527 45.63 -18.98 7.90
CA ASP A 527 45.98 -20.25 7.23
C ASP A 527 44.90 -20.78 6.26
N ASP A 528 43.70 -20.18 6.26
CA ASP A 528 42.52 -20.61 5.49
C ASP A 528 41.90 -19.49 4.60
N MET A 529 42.58 -18.35 4.43
CA MET A 529 42.09 -17.24 3.61
C MET A 529 42.66 -17.30 2.18
N VAL A 530 41.76 -17.31 1.19
CA VAL A 530 42.10 -17.73 -0.18
C VAL A 530 42.74 -16.62 -1.03
N VAL A 531 42.30 -15.36 -0.86
CA VAL A 531 42.82 -14.17 -1.59
C VAL A 531 42.67 -12.93 -0.72
N SER A 532 43.64 -12.00 -0.82
CA SER A 532 43.52 -10.58 -0.46
C SER A 532 43.95 -9.70 -1.65
N MET A 533 43.12 -8.72 -2.01
CA MET A 533 43.41 -7.73 -3.06
C MET A 533 42.90 -6.36 -2.60
N ASN A 534 43.75 -5.57 -1.96
CA ASN A 534 43.35 -4.30 -1.34
C ASN A 534 43.99 -3.08 -2.02
N ARG A 535 43.33 -1.92 -1.86
CA ARG A 535 43.99 -0.62 -1.86
C ARG A 535 43.71 0.08 -0.54
N GLY A 536 44.74 0.20 0.29
CA GLY A 536 44.73 0.93 1.56
C GLY A 536 46.18 1.21 1.97
N SER A 537 46.46 2.35 2.63
CA SER A 537 47.83 2.85 2.78
C SER A 537 48.68 2.18 3.87
N SER A 538 48.10 1.27 4.67
CA SER A 538 48.67 0.89 5.98
C SER A 538 48.44 -0.57 6.39
N GLY A 539 48.16 -1.47 5.45
CA GLY A 539 47.81 -2.87 5.75
C GLY A 539 48.98 -3.72 6.28
N THR A 540 48.87 -4.25 7.50
CA THR A 540 49.81 -5.26 8.05
C THR A 540 49.30 -6.69 7.84
N GLY A 541 48.85 -6.99 6.62
CA GLY A 541 48.30 -8.30 6.24
C GLY A 541 49.24 -9.09 5.33
N SER A 542 49.32 -10.40 5.51
CA SER A 542 50.12 -11.28 4.64
C SER A 542 49.49 -11.42 3.26
N GLY A 543 50.16 -10.96 2.20
CA GLY A 543 49.81 -11.34 0.82
C GLY A 543 48.87 -10.39 0.11
N ASP A 544 49.15 -9.08 0.12
CA ASP A 544 48.43 -8.15 -0.75
C ASP A 544 48.84 -8.34 -2.22
N VAL A 545 47.86 -8.59 -3.10
CA VAL A 545 48.06 -8.75 -4.54
C VAL A 545 47.69 -7.46 -5.28
N PHE A 546 48.68 -6.81 -5.91
CA PHE A 546 48.53 -5.53 -6.60
C PHE A 546 49.27 -5.47 -7.95
N TRP A 547 49.18 -4.33 -8.64
CA TRP A 547 49.77 -4.08 -9.95
C TRP A 547 50.71 -2.87 -9.91
N THR A 548 51.93 -3.01 -10.44
CA THR A 548 53.03 -2.02 -10.37
C THR A 548 53.72 -1.88 -11.73
N THR A 549 54.42 -0.78 -12.01
CA THR A 549 55.23 -0.59 -13.25
C THR A 549 56.70 -0.97 -13.07
N ALA A 550 57.26 -0.77 -11.87
CA ALA A 550 58.59 -1.19 -11.47
C ALA A 550 58.53 -2.02 -10.16
N ILE A 551 59.65 -2.64 -9.78
CA ILE A 551 59.75 -3.39 -8.52
C ILE A 551 59.33 -2.50 -7.34
N PRO A 552 58.47 -2.95 -6.39
CA PRO A 552 57.87 -2.04 -5.41
C PRO A 552 58.87 -1.35 -4.49
N SER A 553 60.07 -1.92 -4.31
CA SER A 553 61.17 -1.26 -3.59
C SER A 553 61.69 0.04 -4.23
N THR A 554 61.37 0.29 -5.51
CA THR A 554 61.62 1.56 -6.21
C THR A 554 60.35 2.38 -6.46
N GLU A 555 59.20 1.75 -6.74
CA GLU A 555 57.95 2.49 -7.00
C GLU A 555 57.25 2.97 -5.71
N GLN A 556 57.45 2.27 -4.59
CA GLN A 556 56.70 2.45 -3.35
C GLN A 556 57.59 2.41 -2.07
N PRO A 557 58.78 3.05 -2.05
CA PRO A 557 59.79 2.84 -1.00
C PRO A 557 59.36 3.20 0.43
N GLY A 558 58.36 4.07 0.59
CA GLY A 558 57.82 4.46 1.90
C GLY A 558 56.76 3.51 2.48
N MET A 559 56.22 2.58 1.68
CA MET A 559 55.12 1.71 2.12
C MET A 559 55.63 0.44 2.80
N THR A 560 54.86 -0.02 3.80
CA THR A 560 55.10 -1.33 4.41
C THR A 560 54.65 -2.41 3.44
N HIS A 561 55.53 -3.38 3.17
CA HIS A 561 55.18 -4.60 2.46
C HIS A 561 55.46 -5.81 3.36
N ASN A 562 54.64 -6.85 3.23
CA ASN A 562 54.66 -8.05 4.04
C ASN A 562 55.19 -9.24 3.22
N ARG A 563 55.77 -10.25 3.88
CA ARG A 563 56.17 -11.49 3.18
C ARG A 563 54.92 -12.13 2.58
N GLY A 564 54.98 -12.48 1.30
CA GLY A 564 53.87 -13.07 0.54
C GLY A 564 53.17 -12.09 -0.41
N ASP A 565 53.35 -10.76 -0.25
CA ASP A 565 52.76 -9.78 -1.16
C ASP A 565 53.20 -10.02 -2.61
N VAL A 566 52.29 -9.83 -3.57
CA VAL A 566 52.54 -10.05 -5.01
C VAL A 566 52.22 -8.78 -5.80
N ALA A 567 53.21 -8.31 -6.56
CA ALA A 567 53.10 -7.15 -7.42
C ALA A 567 53.23 -7.57 -8.89
N TYR A 568 52.12 -7.69 -9.61
CA TYR A 568 52.15 -7.99 -11.05
C TYR A 568 52.64 -6.79 -11.86
N ASN A 569 53.45 -7.06 -12.88
CA ASN A 569 53.98 -6.03 -13.77
C ASN A 569 52.88 -5.54 -14.74
N ARG A 570 52.63 -4.23 -14.77
CA ARG A 570 51.68 -3.58 -15.71
C ARG A 570 52.23 -3.42 -17.12
N THR A 571 53.55 -3.44 -17.27
CA THR A 571 54.27 -3.29 -18.54
C THR A 571 55.23 -4.46 -18.74
N PRO A 572 54.72 -5.70 -18.86
CA PRO A 572 55.53 -6.87 -19.17
C PRO A 572 56.06 -6.79 -20.61
N THR A 573 57.36 -7.02 -20.77
CA THR A 573 58.03 -7.19 -22.06
C THR A 573 58.44 -8.65 -22.25
N ALA A 574 58.66 -9.09 -23.49
CA ALA A 574 59.27 -10.39 -23.79
C ALA A 574 60.62 -10.52 -23.06
N GLY A 575 60.84 -11.62 -22.35
CA GLY A 575 62.00 -11.82 -21.46
C GLY A 575 62.04 -10.95 -20.20
N GLY A 576 61.13 -9.98 -20.05
CA GLY A 576 60.92 -9.19 -18.83
C GLY A 576 60.25 -10.01 -17.72
N THR A 577 60.02 -9.41 -16.55
CA THR A 577 59.35 -10.11 -15.43
C THR A 577 57.83 -10.03 -15.51
N VAL A 578 57.16 -11.13 -15.13
CA VAL A 578 55.70 -11.22 -14.91
C VAL A 578 55.26 -10.37 -13.71
N GLY A 579 56.15 -10.18 -12.74
CA GLY A 579 55.88 -9.51 -11.49
C GLY A 579 56.83 -9.95 -10.39
N TRP A 580 56.58 -9.47 -9.18
CA TRP A 580 57.44 -9.71 -8.01
C TRP A 580 56.65 -10.30 -6.84
N ILE A 581 57.33 -11.06 -5.99
CA ILE A 581 56.84 -11.53 -4.69
C ILE A 581 57.76 -11.06 -3.56
N CYS A 582 57.17 -10.62 -2.46
CA CYS A 582 57.89 -10.13 -1.29
C CYS A 582 58.33 -11.32 -0.41
N VAL A 583 59.64 -11.48 -0.23
CA VAL A 583 60.25 -12.60 0.53
C VAL A 583 60.69 -12.22 1.95
N ALA A 584 60.69 -10.93 2.30
CA ALA A 584 60.81 -10.46 3.68
C ALA A 584 60.10 -9.11 3.84
N ALA A 585 59.36 -8.95 4.94
CA ALA A 585 58.62 -7.72 5.22
C ALA A 585 59.55 -6.53 5.48
N GLY A 586 59.11 -5.30 5.18
CA GLY A 586 59.91 -4.08 5.39
C GLY A 586 59.30 -2.82 4.81
N LYS A 587 60.07 -1.71 4.88
CA LYS A 587 59.79 -0.42 4.26
C LYS A 587 60.97 0.03 3.37
N PRO A 588 61.01 -0.35 2.09
CA PRO A 588 60.16 -1.35 1.45
C PRO A 588 60.56 -2.79 1.84
N GLY A 589 59.71 -3.77 1.55
CA GLY A 589 60.04 -5.19 1.69
C GLY A 589 61.13 -5.65 0.70
N ILE A 590 61.67 -6.85 0.91
CA ILE A 590 62.63 -7.49 0.00
C ILE A 590 61.86 -8.28 -1.06
N TRP A 591 62.04 -7.93 -2.34
CA TRP A 591 61.29 -8.51 -3.45
C TRP A 591 62.14 -9.45 -4.33
N LYS A 592 61.49 -10.46 -4.94
CA LYS A 592 62.05 -11.39 -5.94
C LYS A 592 61.13 -11.46 -7.16
N SER A 593 61.66 -11.76 -8.34
CA SER A 593 60.83 -12.01 -9.54
C SER A 593 59.99 -13.29 -9.36
N LEU A 594 58.74 -13.26 -9.82
CA LEU A 594 57.87 -14.44 -9.93
C LEU A 594 58.22 -15.36 -11.10
N GLY A 595 58.91 -14.81 -12.12
CA GLY A 595 59.24 -15.51 -13.36
C GLY A 595 59.42 -14.54 -14.52
N THR A 596 59.99 -15.02 -15.62
CA THR A 596 60.10 -14.27 -16.88
C THR A 596 58.89 -14.53 -17.77
N VAL A 597 58.46 -13.49 -18.48
CA VAL A 597 57.54 -13.57 -19.60
C VAL A 597 58.25 -14.35 -20.72
N ALA A 598 57.56 -15.29 -21.36
CA ALA A 598 58.10 -16.01 -22.50
C ALA A 598 58.54 -15.04 -23.61
N GLY A 599 59.63 -15.40 -24.31
CA GLY A 599 60.22 -14.60 -25.39
C GLY A 599 59.43 -14.67 -26.68
#